data_AF-A0AAW9IBK3-F1
#
_entry.id   AF-A0AAW9IBK3-F1
#
_cell.length_a   1.000
_cell.length_b   1.000
_cell.length_c   1.000
_cell.angle_alpha   90.00
_cell.angle_beta   90.00
_cell.angle_gamma   90.00
#
_symmetry.space_group_name_H-M   'P 1'
#
loop_
_entity.id
_entity.type
_entity.pdbx_description
1 polymer ?
#
loop_
_entity_poly.entity_id
_entity_poly.type
_entity_poly.pdbx_seq_one_letter_code
_entity_poly.pdbx_strand_id
1 'polypeptide(L)'
;AAEFAKPIIKEIPGWYSAIMQVMMPNPEVAVWFQRIVVLMEIGMGLCLIAGLFTFICSGVSAGMVVNFILCAMAGWDILWFFFGSIALMGGAGRTFGLDYYIMPWITRLADNFWHGKKQPIYK
;
A
#
# COMPACT_ATOMS: atom_id res chain seq x y z
N ALA A 1 -28.13 -13.26 -8.66
CA ALA A 1 -27.00 -13.82 -9.42
C ALA A 1 -25.83 -12.88 -9.22
N ALA A 2 -24.75 -13.33 -8.59
CA ALA A 2 -23.55 -12.52 -8.41
C ALA A 2 -22.97 -12.25 -9.80
N GLU A 3 -23.08 -11.02 -10.27
CA GLU A 3 -22.42 -10.58 -11.49
C GLU A 3 -20.92 -10.56 -11.18
N PHE A 4 -20.22 -11.65 -11.51
CA PHE A 4 -18.77 -11.71 -11.37
C PHE A 4 -18.21 -10.62 -12.27
N ALA A 5 -17.72 -9.56 -11.65
CA ALA A 5 -17.13 -8.43 -12.30
C ALA A 5 -16.21 -8.89 -13.43
N LYS A 6 -16.46 -8.42 -14.65
CA LYS A 6 -15.69 -8.82 -15.83
C LYS A 6 -14.24 -8.43 -15.59
N PRO A 7 -13.31 -9.40 -15.45
CA PRO A 7 -11.93 -9.08 -15.14
C PRO A 7 -11.35 -8.25 -16.28
N ILE A 8 -10.60 -7.21 -15.92
CA ILE A 8 -10.04 -6.24 -16.88
C ILE A 8 -9.07 -6.95 -17.83
N ILE A 9 -8.36 -7.95 -17.31
CA ILE A 9 -7.43 -8.80 -18.04
C ILE A 9 -8.01 -10.21 -18.10
N LYS A 10 -8.12 -10.77 -19.31
CA LYS A 10 -8.70 -12.11 -19.53
C LYS A 10 -7.76 -13.26 -19.13
N GLU A 11 -6.46 -13.00 -19.06
CA GLU A 11 -5.42 -13.99 -18.74
C GLU A 11 -4.32 -13.32 -17.91
N ILE A 12 -3.74 -14.06 -16.98
CA ILE A 12 -2.56 -13.61 -16.22
C ILE A 12 -1.41 -13.43 -17.21
N PRO A 13 -0.75 -12.25 -17.28
CA PRO A 13 0.37 -12.06 -18.18
C PRO A 13 1.45 -13.12 -17.91
N GLY A 14 1.91 -13.82 -18.96
CA GLY A 14 2.70 -15.05 -18.82
C GLY A 14 4.00 -14.91 -18.00
N TRP A 15 4.61 -13.72 -17.99
CA TRP A 15 5.78 -13.43 -17.15
C TRP A 15 5.43 -13.37 -15.65
N TYR A 16 4.22 -12.90 -15.31
CA TYR A 16 3.73 -12.86 -13.93
C TYR A 16 3.27 -14.24 -13.46
N SER A 17 2.70 -15.05 -14.36
CA SER A 17 2.38 -16.46 -14.09
C SER A 17 3.63 -17.26 -13.69
N ALA A 18 4.77 -17.04 -14.36
CA ALA A 18 6.03 -17.68 -13.99
C ALA A 18 6.54 -17.27 -12.59
N ILE A 19 6.41 -15.98 -12.23
CA ILE A 19 6.78 -15.48 -10.89
C ILE A 19 5.82 -16.03 -9.82
N MET A 20 4.52 -16.08 -10.12
CA MET A 20 3.49 -16.64 -9.25
C MET A 20 3.70 -18.14 -8.99
N GLN A 21 4.07 -18.92 -10.00
CA GLN A 21 4.39 -20.34 -9.81
C GLN A 21 5.61 -20.56 -8.92
N VAL A 22 6.60 -19.66 -8.98
CA VAL A 22 7.78 -19.70 -8.10
C VAL A 22 7.43 -19.27 -6.67
N MET A 23 6.60 -18.25 -6.49
CA MET A 23 6.21 -17.74 -5.17
C MET A 23 5.11 -18.58 -4.48
N MET A 24 4.23 -19.21 -5.25
CA MET A 24 3.04 -19.91 -4.76
C MET A 24 2.87 -21.30 -5.40
N PRO A 25 3.84 -22.22 -5.19
CA PRO A 25 3.79 -23.56 -5.78
C PRO A 25 2.70 -24.47 -5.16
N ASN A 26 2.32 -24.20 -3.90
CA ASN A 26 1.37 -25.04 -3.16
C ASN A 26 0.13 -24.24 -2.67
N PRO A 27 -1.06 -24.85 -2.67
CA PRO A 27 -2.30 -24.20 -2.22
C PRO A 27 -2.28 -23.77 -0.74
N GLU A 28 -1.48 -24.42 0.10
CA GLU A 28 -1.28 -24.00 1.50
C GLU A 28 -0.57 -22.64 1.61
N VAL A 29 0.42 -22.40 0.75
CA VAL A 29 1.16 -21.13 0.69
C VAL A 29 0.26 -20.02 0.15
N ALA A 30 -0.66 -20.34 -0.77
CA ALA A 30 -1.66 -19.41 -1.28
C ALA A 30 -2.56 -18.86 -0.17
N VAL A 31 -3.11 -19.76 0.65
CA VAL A 31 -3.98 -19.40 1.78
C VAL A 31 -3.22 -18.59 2.83
N TRP A 32 -1.95 -18.92 3.06
CA TRP A 32 -1.11 -18.16 3.97
C TRP A 32 -0.82 -16.73 3.47
N PHE A 33 -0.48 -16.57 2.19
CA PHE A 33 -0.27 -15.26 1.57
C PHE A 33 -1.55 -14.41 1.62
N GLN A 34 -2.70 -15.02 1.35
CA GLN A 34 -3.99 -14.34 1.45
C GLN A 34 -4.27 -13.83 2.87
N ARG A 35 -3.89 -14.56 3.92
CA ARG A 35 -4.02 -14.07 5.31
C ARG A 35 -3.19 -12.80 5.54
N ILE A 36 -1.98 -12.74 5.00
CA ILE A 36 -1.12 -11.55 5.11
C ILE A 36 -1.73 -10.36 4.38
N VAL A 37 -2.24 -10.59 3.17
CA VAL A 37 -2.93 -9.57 2.37
C VAL A 37 -4.11 -8.97 3.14
N VAL A 38 -4.95 -9.81 3.77
CA VAL A 38 -6.09 -9.35 4.57
C VAL A 38 -5.63 -8.55 5.80
N LEU A 39 -4.59 -9.01 6.50
CA LEU A 39 -4.03 -8.26 7.63
C LEU A 39 -3.47 -6.91 7.20
N MET A 40 -2.81 -6.85 6.04
CA MET A 40 -2.30 -5.61 5.46
C MET A 40 -3.44 -4.67 5.08
N GLU A 41 -4.54 -5.18 4.52
CA GLU A 41 -5.71 -4.38 4.15
C GLU A 41 -6.39 -3.75 5.37
N ILE A 42 -6.55 -4.52 6.46
CA ILE A 42 -7.06 -4.02 7.74
C ILE A 42 -6.11 -2.95 8.32
N GLY A 43 -4.81 -3.25 8.36
CA GLY A 43 -3.80 -2.32 8.89
C GLY A 43 -3.76 -1.01 8.12
N MET A 44 -3.75 -1.06 6.79
CA MET A 44 -3.79 0.13 5.93
C MET A 44 -5.09 0.89 6.09
N GLY A 45 -6.24 0.21 6.17
CA GLY A 45 -7.54 0.85 6.41
C GLY A 45 -7.53 1.64 7.71
N LEU A 46 -7.01 1.05 8.80
CA LEU A 46 -6.84 1.74 10.07
C LEU A 46 -5.88 2.92 9.98
N CYS A 47 -4.75 2.78 9.27
CA CYS A 47 -3.80 3.87 9.07
C CYS A 47 -4.40 5.03 8.26
N LEU A 48 -5.22 4.75 7.25
CA LEU A 48 -5.91 5.78 6.46
C LEU A 48 -7.00 6.50 7.28
N ILE A 49 -7.73 5.78 8.13
CA ILE A 49 -8.74 6.38 9.03
C ILE A 49 -8.07 7.21 10.13
N ALA A 50 -7.01 6.70 10.76
CA ALA A 50 -6.25 7.41 11.78
C ALA A 50 -5.39 8.55 11.20
N GLY A 51 -5.21 8.58 9.88
CA GLY A 51 -4.39 9.56 9.18
C GLY A 51 -2.91 9.46 9.53
N LEU A 52 -2.37 8.25 9.64
CA LEU A 52 -1.00 7.96 10.07
C LEU A 52 -0.24 7.37 8.87
N PHE A 53 0.80 8.05 8.36
CA PHE A 53 1.55 7.65 7.15
C PHE A 53 0.72 7.51 5.89
N THR A 54 -0.27 8.39 5.69
CA THR A 54 -1.22 8.27 4.59
C THR A 54 -0.58 8.24 3.20
N PHE A 55 0.57 8.91 3.02
CA PHE A 55 1.32 8.84 1.76
C PHE A 55 1.86 7.43 1.48
N ILE A 56 2.47 6.79 2.47
CA ILE A 56 3.04 5.44 2.34
C ILE A 56 1.91 4.41 2.23
N CYS A 57 0.92 4.47 3.12
CA CYS A 57 -0.22 3.54 3.10
C CYS A 57 -1.00 3.62 1.79
N SER A 58 -1.14 4.82 1.23
CA SER A 58 -1.78 5.02 -0.06
C SER A 58 -0.95 4.45 -1.22
N GLY A 59 0.37 4.62 -1.20
CA GLY A 59 1.27 3.97 -2.16
C GLY A 59 1.23 2.44 -2.09
N VAL A 60 1.17 1.86 -0.87
CA VAL A 60 1.01 0.41 -0.68
C VAL A 60 -0.35 -0.06 -1.20
N SER A 61 -1.43 0.67 -0.93
CA SER A 61 -2.76 0.37 -1.46
C SER A 61 -2.79 0.39 -2.99
N ALA A 62 -2.17 1.38 -3.63
CA ALA A 62 -2.03 1.44 -5.09
C ALA A 62 -1.30 0.20 -5.64
N GLY A 63 -0.19 -0.19 -5.00
CA GLY A 63 0.58 -1.37 -5.36
C GLY A 63 -0.20 -2.68 -5.20
N MET A 64 -1.07 -2.78 -4.19
CA MET A 64 -1.95 -3.94 -4.00
C MET A 64 -3.03 -4.01 -5.08
N VAL A 65 -3.65 -2.89 -5.43
CA VAL A 65 -4.62 -2.84 -6.54
C VAL A 65 -3.97 -3.26 -7.86
N VAL A 66 -2.74 -2.82 -8.12
CA VAL A 66 -1.96 -3.26 -9.29
C VAL A 66 -1.72 -4.78 -9.25
N ASN A 67 -1.34 -5.34 -8.10
CA ASN A 67 -1.19 -6.79 -7.95
C ASN A 67 -2.51 -7.54 -8.23
N PHE A 68 -3.65 -7.06 -7.74
CA PHE A 68 -4.95 -7.69 -8.03
C PHE A 68 -5.34 -7.62 -9.51
N ILE A 69 -4.99 -6.52 -10.20
CA ILE A 69 -5.17 -6.39 -11.65
C ILE A 69 -4.29 -7.41 -12.39
N LEU A 70 -3.02 -7.56 -12.00
CA LEU A 70 -2.09 -8.53 -12.60
C LEU A 70 -2.51 -9.99 -12.34
N CYS A 71 -3.14 -10.28 -11.20
CA CYS A 71 -3.72 -11.59 -10.88
C CYS A 71 -5.00 -11.92 -11.67
N ALA A 72 -5.47 -11.06 -12.57
CA ALA A 72 -6.76 -11.17 -13.26
C ALA A 72 -7.97 -11.28 -12.30
N MET A 73 -7.81 -10.85 -11.05
CA MET A 73 -8.84 -10.88 -10.01
C MET A 73 -9.60 -9.55 -9.90
N ALA A 74 -9.07 -8.47 -10.48
CA ALA A 74 -9.71 -7.15 -10.47
C ALA A 74 -10.63 -6.93 -11.69
N GLY A 75 -11.88 -6.55 -11.40
CA GLY A 75 -12.83 -6.02 -12.37
C GLY A 75 -12.69 -4.50 -12.57
N TRP A 76 -13.43 -3.97 -13.54
CA TRP A 76 -13.47 -2.53 -13.86
C TRP A 76 -13.88 -1.64 -12.68
N ASP A 77 -14.55 -2.23 -11.70
CA ASP A 77 -15.04 -1.61 -10.46
C ASP A 77 -13.88 -1.21 -9.55
N ILE A 78 -12.81 -2.02 -9.51
CA ILE A 78 -11.68 -1.82 -8.60
C ILE A 78 -10.68 -0.81 -9.15
N LEU A 79 -10.68 -0.56 -10.46
CA LEU A 79 -9.74 0.36 -11.10
C LEU A 79 -9.88 1.79 -10.56
N TRP A 80 -11.07 2.20 -10.12
CA TRP A 80 -11.25 3.49 -9.46
C TRP A 80 -10.50 3.62 -8.13
N PHE A 81 -10.31 2.53 -7.37
CA PHE A 81 -9.52 2.57 -6.13
C PHE A 81 -8.05 2.91 -6.40
N PHE A 82 -7.51 2.56 -7.56
CA PHE A 82 -6.17 2.99 -7.96
C PHE A 82 -6.09 4.52 -8.06
N PHE A 83 -7.04 5.15 -8.75
CA PHE A 83 -7.11 6.61 -8.81
C PHE A 83 -7.41 7.26 -7.45
N GLY A 84 -8.27 6.64 -6.64
CA GLY A 84 -8.53 7.06 -5.27
C GLY A 84 -7.27 7.04 -4.39
N SER A 85 -6.45 6.00 -4.53
CA SER A 85 -5.15 5.92 -3.84
C SER A 85 -4.22 7.04 -4.31
N ILE A 86 -4.05 7.26 -5.62
CA ILE A 86 -3.21 8.36 -6.14
C ILE A 86 -3.70 9.73 -5.63
N ALA A 87 -5.01 9.95 -5.54
CA ALA A 87 -5.58 11.18 -4.98
C ALA A 87 -5.23 11.35 -3.49
N LEU A 88 -5.24 10.27 -2.70
CA LEU A 88 -4.85 10.28 -1.29
C LEU A 88 -3.33 10.53 -1.10
N MET A 89 -2.49 10.15 -2.07
CA MET A 89 -1.07 10.52 -2.09
C MET A 89 -0.85 12.04 -2.24
N GLY A 90 -1.83 12.78 -2.75
CA GLY A 90 -1.80 14.25 -2.89
C GLY A 90 -1.83 15.05 -1.58
N GLY A 91 -1.67 14.40 -0.43
CA GLY A 91 -1.57 15.07 0.87
C GLY A 91 -2.88 15.15 1.67
N ALA A 92 -3.93 14.44 1.24
CA ALA A 92 -5.23 14.42 1.92
C ALA A 92 -5.14 14.02 3.40
N GLY A 93 -4.17 13.17 3.77
CA GLY A 93 -3.95 12.78 5.16
C GLY A 93 -3.02 13.66 5.99
N ARG A 94 -2.32 14.64 5.39
CA ARG A 94 -1.48 15.59 6.13
C ARG A 94 -2.25 16.70 6.81
N THR A 95 -3.47 16.99 6.33
CA THR A 95 -4.31 18.07 6.86
C THR A 95 -5.12 17.66 8.10
N PHE A 96 -5.50 16.38 8.21
CA PHE A 96 -6.38 15.89 9.29
C PHE A 96 -5.78 14.75 10.14
N GLY A 97 -4.64 14.19 9.74
CA GLY A 97 -4.09 12.98 10.35
C GLY A 97 -3.02 13.20 11.42
N LEU A 98 -2.85 12.18 12.28
CA LEU A 98 -1.70 12.02 13.18
C LEU A 98 -0.34 12.10 12.46
N ASP A 99 -0.31 11.97 11.14
CA ASP A 99 0.85 12.22 10.27
C ASP A 99 1.47 13.60 10.55
N TYR A 100 0.66 14.66 10.77
CA TYR A 100 1.16 15.99 11.13
C TYR A 100 1.95 16.00 12.44
N TYR A 101 1.53 15.18 13.42
CA TYR A 101 2.18 15.09 14.73
C TYR A 101 3.44 14.20 14.72
N ILE A 102 3.45 13.17 13.88
CA ILE A 102 4.52 12.17 13.83
C ILE A 102 5.64 12.60 12.88
N MET A 103 5.33 13.34 11.82
CA MET A 103 6.33 13.84 10.86
C MET A 103 7.47 14.63 11.51
N PRO A 104 7.26 15.63 12.41
CA PRO A 104 8.37 16.32 13.07
C PRO A 104 9.20 15.40 13.98
N TRP A 105 8.61 14.33 14.52
CA TRP A 105 9.31 13.32 15.31
C TRP A 105 10.23 12.46 14.45
N ILE A 106 9.74 12.01 13.29
CA ILE A 106 10.52 11.21 12.34
C ILE A 106 11.62 12.04 11.69
N THR A 107 11.34 13.29 11.33
CA THR A 107 12.36 14.19 10.79
C THR A 107 13.44 14.46 11.83
N ARG A 108 13.10 14.62 13.12
CA ARG A 108 14.10 14.74 14.20
C ARG A 108 14.91 13.45 14.40
N LEU A 109 14.27 12.28 14.29
CA LEU A 109 14.96 10.99 14.42
C LEU A 109 15.92 10.77 13.25
N ALA A 110 15.47 11.06 12.03
CA ALA A 110 16.26 10.94 10.80
C ALA A 110 17.38 12.00 10.71
N ASP A 111 17.14 13.25 11.11
CA ASP A 111 18.17 14.30 11.15
C ASP A 111 19.24 13.97 12.21
N ASN A 112 18.85 13.41 13.36
CA ASN A 112 19.81 12.92 14.36
C ASN A 112 20.60 11.70 13.87
N PHE A 113 19.96 10.80 13.12
CA PHE A 113 20.61 9.60 12.59
C PHE A 113 21.56 9.89 11.43
N TRP A 114 21.21 10.84 10.56
CA TRP A 114 22.01 11.18 9.38
C TRP A 114 22.99 12.32 9.65
N HIS A 115 22.53 13.45 10.19
CA HIS A 115 23.38 14.63 10.35
C HIS A 115 24.18 14.64 11.66
N GLY A 116 23.87 13.76 12.61
CA GLY A 116 24.43 13.83 13.96
C GLY A 116 23.98 15.11 14.68
N LYS A 117 24.06 15.13 16.02
CA LYS A 117 23.59 16.28 16.80
C LYS A 117 24.31 17.55 16.35
N LYS A 118 23.58 18.48 15.72
CA LYS A 118 24.10 19.81 15.37
C LYS A 118 24.42 20.54 16.66
N GLN A 119 25.69 20.52 17.06
CA GLN A 119 26.18 21.33 18.18
C GLN A 119 26.28 22.78 17.70
N PRO A 120 25.70 23.75 18.43
CA PRO A 120 25.90 25.15 18.11
C PRO A 120 27.39 25.49 18.27
N ILE A 121 27.98 26.06 17.21
CA ILE A 121 29.41 26.39 17.12
C ILE A 121 29.76 27.61 18.00
N TYR A 122 28.78 28.29 18.59
CA TYR A 122 29.02 29.43 19.48
C TYR A 122 28.82 29.05 20.95
N LYS A 123 29.91 29.22 21.71
CA LYS A 123 29.93 29.31 23.18
C LYS A 123 29.68 30.75 23.62
#